data_AF-A0AAE3K5P3-F1
#
_entry.id   AF-A0AAE3K5P3-F1
#
_cell.length_a   1.000
_cell.length_b   1.000
_cell.length_c   1.000
_cell.angle_alpha   90.00
_cell.angle_beta   90.00
_cell.angle_gamma   90.00
#
_symmetry.space_group_name_H-M   'P 1'
#
loop_
_entity.id
_entity.type
_entity.pdbx_description
1 polymer ?
#
loop_
_entity_poly.entity_id
_entity_poly.type
_entity_poly.pdbx_seq_one_letter_code
_entity_poly.pdbx_strand_id
1 'polypeptide(L)'
;MIRRSFLASTGVLAALCVSGCLESDVRAPGNGDETQSDDDANSSGDDDPQEDMYPLIEPDPLDGIDPLAYDVSITSEATTDSPLTIDVALTNTGEETITYGERRDAMFWTAGGDDDFSLYPKGSVEDQYEYDDVWWLPDGFATTMDYQTATIEPGATHTETLALLHGPVDDTEELRALPPSLDFGVEFGYSADEDDTMPNGTDVSWGFHLRLGEE
;
A
#
# COMPACT_ATOMS: atom_id res chain seq x y z
N MET A 1 -2.21 -4.95 -46.59
CA MET A 1 -1.82 -3.58 -47.02
C MET A 1 -2.99 -2.63 -46.75
N ILE A 2 -3.11 -2.11 -45.53
CA ILE A 2 -3.94 -0.92 -45.21
C ILE A 2 -3.15 -0.11 -44.17
N ARG A 3 -3.09 1.19 -44.41
CA ARG A 3 -2.19 2.20 -43.83
C ARG A 3 -2.97 3.13 -42.89
N ARG A 4 -2.29 3.56 -41.79
CA ARG A 4 -2.41 4.86 -41.06
C ARG A 4 -3.69 5.00 -40.18
N SER A 5 -3.66 5.65 -39.02
CA SER A 5 -2.94 6.89 -38.67
C SER A 5 -2.68 7.03 -37.16
N PHE A 6 -1.55 7.65 -36.82
CA PHE A 6 -1.21 8.18 -35.50
C PHE A 6 -1.96 9.50 -35.24
N LEU A 7 -2.40 9.73 -34.01
CA LEU A 7 -2.77 11.05 -33.49
C LEU A 7 -1.96 11.29 -32.21
N ALA A 8 -0.99 12.20 -32.33
CA ALA A 8 -0.30 12.83 -31.21
C ALA A 8 -1.21 13.93 -30.62
N SER A 9 -1.35 13.98 -29.31
CA SER A 9 -1.99 15.10 -28.61
C SER A 9 -1.05 15.63 -27.54
N THR A 10 -0.60 16.85 -27.75
CA THR A 10 0.27 17.64 -26.87
C THR A 10 -0.63 18.43 -25.93
N GLY A 11 -0.57 18.18 -24.62
CA GLY A 11 -1.32 18.90 -23.59
C GLY A 11 -0.38 19.66 -22.67
N VAL A 12 -0.48 20.98 -22.69
CA VAL A 12 0.43 21.95 -22.07
C VAL A 12 0.20 22.11 -20.55
N LEU A 13 1.32 22.25 -19.84
CA LEU A 13 1.51 22.66 -18.44
C LEU A 13 0.64 23.84 -17.96
N ALA A 14 0.14 23.76 -16.72
CA ALA A 14 -0.19 24.92 -15.90
C ALA A 14 0.21 24.67 -14.44
N ALA A 15 1.32 25.30 -14.03
CA ALA A 15 1.74 25.42 -12.64
C ALA A 15 1.07 26.63 -11.99
N LEU A 16 0.53 26.45 -10.78
CA LEU A 16 0.10 27.55 -9.91
C LEU A 16 0.86 27.43 -8.58
N CYS A 17 1.84 28.30 -8.39
CA CYS A 17 2.45 28.56 -7.09
C CYS A 17 1.56 29.53 -6.31
N VAL A 18 1.15 29.17 -5.10
CA VAL A 18 0.62 30.12 -4.12
C VAL A 18 1.63 30.28 -2.99
N SER A 19 2.31 31.42 -3.01
CA SER A 19 3.06 31.95 -1.87
C SER A 19 2.11 32.68 -0.92
N GLY A 20 2.26 32.45 0.38
CA GLY A 20 1.57 33.21 1.43
C GLY A 20 2.45 33.30 2.67
N CYS A 21 2.98 34.50 2.91
CA CYS A 21 3.94 34.86 3.93
C CYS A 21 3.32 35.15 5.32
N LEU A 22 4.14 34.92 6.35
CA LEU A 22 4.30 35.67 7.61
C LEU A 22 3.08 36.36 8.22
N GLU A 23 2.81 36.05 9.50
CA GLU A 23 2.75 37.13 10.50
C GLU A 23 3.25 36.64 11.87
N SER A 24 4.23 37.36 12.39
CA SER A 24 4.88 37.15 13.69
C SER A 24 4.27 38.12 14.69
N ASP A 25 3.79 37.64 15.83
CA ASP A 25 3.45 38.50 16.97
C ASP A 25 4.45 38.27 18.11
N VAL A 26 5.31 39.27 18.32
CA VAL A 26 6.21 39.40 19.46
C VAL A 26 5.55 40.37 20.44
N ARG A 27 5.14 39.88 21.62
CA ARG A 27 4.77 40.74 22.76
C ARG A 27 5.67 40.47 23.96
N ALA A 28 6.32 41.54 24.40
CA ALA A 28 7.29 41.66 25.49
C ALA A 28 6.62 41.60 26.90
N PRO A 29 7.41 41.61 28.00
CA PRO A 29 7.14 40.88 29.24
C PRO A 29 6.31 41.64 30.27
N GLY A 30 5.53 40.89 31.06
CA GLY A 30 4.85 41.36 32.27
C GLY A 30 5.47 40.70 33.51
N ASN A 31 5.94 41.55 34.43
CA ASN A 31 6.66 41.20 35.64
C ASN A 31 5.69 41.18 36.84
N GLY A 32 5.82 40.17 37.71
CA GLY A 32 5.36 40.19 39.11
C GLY A 32 3.91 39.77 39.37
N ASP A 33 3.70 38.71 40.15
CA ASP A 33 3.46 38.84 41.60
C ASP A 33 3.34 37.44 42.24
N GLU A 34 3.95 37.28 43.40
CA GLU A 34 3.99 36.03 44.16
C GLU A 34 2.75 35.95 45.05
N THR A 35 1.98 34.87 44.95
CA THR A 35 1.09 34.45 46.05
C THR A 35 1.00 32.94 46.10
N GLN A 36 1.61 32.39 47.16
CA GLN A 36 1.40 31.02 47.61
C GLN A 36 -0.07 30.81 47.98
N SER A 37 -0.62 29.68 47.57
CA SER A 37 -1.69 28.99 48.29
C SER A 37 -1.48 27.50 48.07
N ASP A 38 -1.19 26.81 49.17
CA ASP A 38 -1.26 25.37 49.30
C ASP A 38 -2.72 24.93 49.13
N ASP A 39 -2.98 23.84 48.40
CA ASP A 39 -3.89 22.77 48.80
C ASP A 39 -4.03 21.71 47.69
N ASP A 40 -3.66 20.50 48.10
CA ASP A 40 -4.26 19.20 47.81
C ASP A 40 -4.85 18.85 46.44
N ALA A 41 -4.34 17.70 45.95
CA ALA A 41 -5.01 16.67 45.18
C ALA A 41 -5.58 17.08 43.81
N ASN A 42 -5.09 16.42 42.76
CA ASN A 42 -5.88 15.38 42.07
C ASN A 42 -5.12 14.89 40.83
N SER A 43 -4.95 13.58 40.74
CA SER A 43 -4.97 12.81 39.49
C SER A 43 -4.08 13.31 38.34
N SER A 44 -2.80 12.94 38.36
CA SER A 44 -2.12 12.63 37.10
C SER A 44 -2.70 11.31 36.63
N GLY A 45 -3.84 11.38 35.94
CA GLY A 45 -4.27 10.28 35.10
C GLY A 45 -3.15 10.07 34.10
N ASP A 46 -2.52 8.90 34.15
CA ASP A 46 -1.85 8.35 32.99
C ASP A 46 -2.92 8.21 31.91
N ASP A 47 -3.13 9.28 31.12
CA ASP A 47 -3.67 9.19 29.77
C ASP A 47 -2.62 8.43 28.96
N ASP A 48 -2.54 7.13 29.22
CA ASP A 48 -1.94 6.19 28.29
C ASP A 48 -2.78 6.32 27.02
N PRO A 49 -2.22 6.81 25.90
CA PRO A 49 -2.97 6.84 24.66
C PRO A 49 -3.38 5.41 24.40
N GLN A 50 -4.69 5.13 24.38
CA GLN A 50 -5.17 3.89 23.81
C GLN A 50 -4.63 3.88 22.39
N GLU A 51 -3.55 3.13 22.14
CA GLU A 51 -3.04 2.92 20.79
C GLU A 51 -4.23 2.36 20.02
N ASP A 52 -4.72 3.19 19.09
CA ASP A 52 -5.97 2.93 18.43
C ASP A 52 -5.91 1.56 17.74
N MET A 53 -6.86 0.68 18.06
CA MET A 53 -6.97 -0.72 17.60
C MET A 53 -7.31 -0.86 16.10
N TYR A 54 -6.92 0.10 15.26
CA TYR A 54 -7.18 0.02 13.83
C TYR A 54 -6.14 -0.83 13.13
N PRO A 55 -6.48 -1.42 11.97
CA PRO A 55 -5.49 -2.10 11.17
C PRO A 55 -4.34 -1.16 10.80
N LEU A 56 -3.11 -1.66 10.91
CA LEU A 56 -1.88 -0.89 10.73
C LEU A 56 -0.96 -1.62 9.76
N ILE A 57 -0.33 -0.87 8.87
CA ILE A 57 0.71 -1.37 7.98
C ILE A 57 2.07 -0.90 8.50
N GLU A 58 2.97 -1.84 8.73
CA GLU A 58 4.37 -1.59 9.05
C GLU A 58 5.23 -2.03 7.85
N PRO A 59 5.85 -1.10 7.10
CA PRO A 59 6.69 -1.47 5.97
C PRO A 59 7.94 -2.19 6.45
N ASP A 60 8.33 -3.26 5.75
CA ASP A 60 9.58 -4.00 5.94
C ASP A 60 10.44 -3.86 4.67
N PRO A 61 11.12 -2.71 4.49
CA PRO A 61 11.91 -2.49 3.30
C PRO A 61 13.13 -3.39 3.29
N LEU A 62 13.24 -4.21 2.26
CA LEU A 62 14.43 -5.01 1.97
C LEU A 62 15.29 -4.28 0.90
N ASP A 63 16.55 -4.70 0.79
CA ASP A 63 17.56 -3.99 0.02
C ASP A 63 17.21 -3.81 -1.47
N GLY A 64 17.79 -2.78 -2.11
CA GLY A 64 17.78 -2.63 -3.58
C GLY A 64 16.61 -1.83 -4.15
N ILE A 65 15.73 -1.29 -3.31
CA ILE A 65 14.50 -0.62 -3.76
C ILE A 65 14.74 0.70 -4.51
N ASP A 66 15.79 1.46 -4.19
CA ASP A 66 16.10 2.71 -4.90
C ASP A 66 16.35 2.44 -6.40
N PRO A 67 15.80 3.25 -7.32
CA PRO A 67 15.10 4.53 -7.07
C PRO A 67 13.56 4.41 -6.97
N LEU A 68 13.03 3.21 -6.74
CA LEU A 68 11.60 2.99 -6.51
C LEU A 68 11.24 3.27 -5.05
N ALA A 69 9.99 3.66 -4.81
CA ALA A 69 9.42 3.81 -3.48
C ALA A 69 8.04 3.13 -3.43
N TYR A 70 7.83 2.29 -2.41
CA TYR A 70 6.52 1.70 -2.10
C TYR A 70 5.75 2.55 -1.10
N ASP A 71 4.44 2.60 -1.28
CA ASP A 71 3.48 3.06 -0.30
C ASP A 71 2.33 2.05 -0.26
N VAL A 72 1.92 1.65 0.95
CA VAL A 72 0.80 0.73 1.14
C VAL A 72 -0.12 1.30 2.20
N SER A 73 -1.42 1.31 1.90
CA SER A 73 -2.43 1.86 2.79
C SER A 73 -3.70 1.02 2.78
N ILE A 74 -4.37 0.93 3.93
CA ILE A 74 -5.70 0.30 4.02
C ILE A 74 -6.72 1.29 3.46
N THR A 75 -7.52 0.85 2.50
CA THR A 75 -8.58 1.64 1.89
C THR A 75 -9.98 1.30 2.41
N SER A 76 -10.15 0.09 2.91
CA SER A 76 -11.36 -0.34 3.62
C SER A 76 -11.03 -1.44 4.60
N GLU A 77 -11.65 -1.41 5.77
CA GLU A 77 -11.63 -2.51 6.73
C GLU A 77 -12.53 -3.66 6.25
N ALA A 78 -12.29 -4.87 6.79
CA ALA A 78 -13.17 -6.01 6.55
C ALA A 78 -14.51 -5.84 7.28
N THR A 79 -15.60 -6.12 6.59
CA THR A 79 -16.98 -6.14 7.14
C THR A 79 -17.73 -7.35 6.59
N THR A 80 -18.98 -7.59 7.00
CA THR A 80 -19.81 -8.64 6.36
C THR A 80 -20.21 -8.31 4.92
N ASP A 81 -20.02 -7.06 4.47
CA ASP A 81 -20.43 -6.59 3.13
C ASP A 81 -19.24 -6.39 2.18
N SER A 82 -18.01 -6.30 2.70
CA SER A 82 -16.80 -6.17 1.88
C SER A 82 -15.53 -6.71 2.56
N PRO A 83 -14.58 -7.28 1.81
CA PRO A 83 -13.27 -7.65 2.34
C PRO A 83 -12.46 -6.41 2.74
N LEU A 84 -11.40 -6.64 3.54
CA LEU A 84 -10.36 -5.64 3.73
C LEU A 84 -9.70 -5.37 2.38
N THR A 85 -9.51 -4.10 2.06
CA THR A 85 -8.83 -3.69 0.83
C THR A 85 -7.66 -2.78 1.16
N ILE A 86 -6.58 -2.96 0.41
CA ILE A 86 -5.38 -2.12 0.49
C ILE A 86 -5.06 -1.54 -0.88
N ASP A 87 -4.46 -0.36 -0.90
CA ASP A 87 -3.80 0.18 -2.07
C ASP A 87 -2.30 -0.07 -1.94
N VAL A 88 -1.70 -0.60 -2.99
CA VAL A 88 -0.24 -0.71 -3.16
C VAL A 88 0.17 0.25 -4.26
N ALA A 89 1.11 1.14 -3.96
CA ALA A 89 1.61 2.15 -4.88
C ALA A 89 3.13 2.02 -5.03
N LEU A 90 3.58 1.96 -6.28
CA LEU A 90 4.99 1.96 -6.65
C LEU A 90 5.31 3.25 -7.41
N THR A 91 6.23 4.05 -6.87
CA THR A 91 6.62 5.35 -7.41
C THR A 91 8.05 5.31 -7.92
N ASN A 92 8.29 5.82 -9.12
CA ASN A 92 9.63 6.06 -9.64
C ASN A 92 10.13 7.42 -9.12
N THR A 93 11.07 7.41 -8.18
CA THR A 93 11.67 8.64 -7.63
C THR A 93 12.94 9.08 -8.37
N GLY A 94 13.36 8.29 -9.37
CA GLY A 94 14.50 8.56 -10.21
C GLY A 94 14.22 9.54 -11.35
N GLU A 95 15.24 9.77 -12.17
CA GLU A 95 15.18 10.69 -13.33
C GLU A 95 14.98 9.97 -14.67
N GLU A 96 15.06 8.64 -14.67
CA GLU A 96 14.93 7.78 -15.86
C GLU A 96 13.65 6.96 -15.81
N THR A 97 13.08 6.65 -16.97
CA THR A 97 11.90 5.78 -17.08
C THR A 97 12.26 4.37 -16.65
N ILE A 98 11.50 3.79 -15.72
CA ILE A 98 11.76 2.45 -15.19
C ILE A 98 10.77 1.47 -15.80
N THR A 99 11.29 0.35 -16.31
CA THR A 99 10.49 -0.84 -16.58
C THR A 99 10.73 -1.85 -15.46
N TYR A 100 9.67 -2.38 -14.85
CA TYR A 100 9.74 -3.37 -13.79
C TYR A 100 8.96 -4.65 -14.16
N GLY A 101 9.40 -5.78 -13.63
CA GLY A 101 8.83 -7.10 -13.87
C GLY A 101 9.40 -8.13 -12.89
N GLU A 102 8.68 -9.16 -12.48
CA GLU A 102 7.31 -9.49 -12.83
C GLU A 102 6.30 -8.51 -12.19
N ARG A 103 5.43 -7.90 -13.01
CA ARG A 103 4.49 -6.83 -12.58
C ARG A 103 3.57 -7.29 -11.46
N ARG A 104 3.14 -8.55 -11.51
CA ARG A 104 2.21 -9.15 -10.55
C ARG A 104 2.84 -9.25 -9.19
N ASP A 105 4.07 -9.75 -9.12
CA ASP A 105 4.82 -9.87 -7.88
C ASP A 105 5.09 -8.48 -7.30
N ALA A 106 5.55 -7.54 -8.11
CA ALA A 106 5.74 -6.15 -7.69
C ALA A 106 4.44 -5.47 -7.18
N MET A 107 3.26 -5.94 -7.57
CA MET A 107 1.97 -5.42 -7.08
C MET A 107 1.29 -6.40 -6.10
N PHE A 108 2.02 -7.34 -5.49
CA PHE A 108 1.52 -8.29 -4.49
C PHE A 108 0.36 -9.19 -4.95
N TRP A 109 0.21 -9.43 -6.26
CA TRP A 109 -0.82 -10.34 -6.74
C TRP A 109 -0.53 -11.75 -6.25
N THR A 110 -1.50 -12.37 -5.58
CA THR A 110 -1.38 -13.69 -4.96
C THR A 110 -0.23 -13.80 -3.95
N ALA A 111 0.30 -12.68 -3.47
CA ALA A 111 1.23 -12.69 -2.35
C ALA A 111 0.44 -13.17 -1.12
N GLY A 112 0.89 -14.30 -0.57
CA GLY A 112 0.30 -14.90 0.61
C GLY A 112 0.94 -14.37 1.88
N GLY A 113 0.13 -14.20 2.90
CA GLY A 113 0.62 -14.20 4.27
C GLY A 113 0.74 -15.63 4.77
N ASP A 114 1.44 -15.81 5.89
CA ASP A 114 1.24 -17.02 6.68
C ASP A 114 -0.27 -17.21 6.95
N ASP A 115 -0.75 -18.46 7.06
CA ASP A 115 -2.15 -18.80 7.40
C ASP A 115 -3.22 -18.71 6.28
N ASP A 116 -2.89 -19.03 5.03
CA ASP A 116 -3.85 -19.23 3.92
C ASP A 116 -4.54 -17.97 3.38
N PHE A 117 -4.14 -16.77 3.81
CA PHE A 117 -4.63 -15.50 3.25
C PHE A 117 -3.72 -14.97 2.14
N SER A 118 -4.31 -14.35 1.13
CA SER A 118 -3.57 -13.75 0.01
C SER A 118 -4.23 -12.48 -0.50
N LEU A 119 -3.42 -11.66 -1.18
CA LEU A 119 -3.87 -10.42 -1.81
C LEU A 119 -4.25 -10.67 -3.28
N TYR A 120 -5.41 -10.18 -3.68
CA TYR A 120 -5.90 -10.33 -5.05
C TYR A 120 -6.27 -8.97 -5.65
N PRO A 121 -5.96 -8.70 -6.92
CA PRO A 121 -6.39 -7.46 -7.57
C PRO A 121 -7.92 -7.34 -7.54
N LYS A 122 -8.43 -6.37 -6.78
CA LYS A 122 -9.86 -6.27 -6.43
C LYS A 122 -10.75 -6.30 -7.66
N GLY A 123 -10.43 -5.50 -8.68
CA GLY A 123 -11.20 -5.43 -9.93
C GLY A 123 -11.18 -6.71 -10.77
N SER A 124 -10.33 -7.69 -10.45
CA SER A 124 -10.33 -8.99 -11.12
C SER A 124 -11.13 -10.06 -10.39
N VAL A 125 -11.44 -9.87 -9.09
CA VAL A 125 -12.12 -10.86 -8.24
C VAL A 125 -13.42 -10.37 -7.61
N GLU A 126 -13.85 -9.13 -7.89
CA GLU A 126 -14.99 -8.48 -7.22
C GLU A 126 -16.31 -9.26 -7.27
N ASP A 127 -16.53 -10.04 -8.32
CA ASP A 127 -17.74 -10.86 -8.51
C ASP A 127 -17.52 -12.35 -8.15
N GLN A 128 -16.37 -12.70 -7.57
CA GLN A 128 -15.95 -14.09 -7.37
C GLN A 128 -15.83 -14.50 -5.90
N TYR A 129 -15.57 -13.58 -4.98
CA TYR A 129 -15.42 -13.90 -3.56
C TYR A 129 -16.75 -14.02 -2.83
N GLU A 130 -16.77 -14.79 -1.75
CA GLU A 130 -17.92 -15.04 -0.89
C GLU A 130 -17.58 -14.74 0.58
N TYR A 131 -18.61 -14.62 1.43
CA TYR A 131 -18.46 -14.43 2.86
C TYR A 131 -19.09 -15.59 3.64
N ASP A 132 -18.29 -16.27 4.45
CA ASP A 132 -18.70 -17.29 5.41
C ASP A 132 -17.86 -17.16 6.68
N ASP A 133 -18.24 -16.22 7.54
CA ASP A 133 -17.48 -15.67 8.68
C ASP A 133 -16.13 -15.00 8.32
N VAL A 134 -15.58 -15.33 7.15
CA VAL A 134 -14.39 -14.75 6.53
C VAL A 134 -14.64 -14.55 5.03
N TRP A 135 -14.02 -13.52 4.45
CA TRP A 135 -14.00 -13.38 2.99
C TRP A 135 -13.04 -14.36 2.37
N TRP A 136 -13.52 -15.13 1.40
CA TRP A 136 -12.75 -16.17 0.77
C TRP A 136 -13.04 -16.24 -0.73
N LEU A 137 -12.09 -16.80 -1.47
CA LEU A 137 -12.22 -17.00 -2.91
C LEU A 137 -12.55 -18.48 -3.20
N PRO A 138 -13.80 -18.83 -3.54
CA PRO A 138 -14.22 -20.23 -3.74
C PRO A 138 -13.50 -20.92 -4.89
N ASP A 139 -13.29 -20.20 -5.99
CA ASP A 139 -12.55 -20.68 -7.14
C ASP A 139 -11.14 -20.11 -7.16
N GLY A 140 -10.14 -20.90 -7.56
CA GLY A 140 -8.76 -20.39 -7.64
C GLY A 140 -8.62 -19.20 -8.60
N PHE A 141 -7.76 -18.24 -8.23
CA PHE A 141 -7.42 -17.11 -9.10
C PHE A 141 -6.40 -17.55 -10.17
N ALA A 142 -6.88 -17.77 -11.39
CA ALA A 142 -6.03 -18.15 -12.50
C ALA A 142 -5.43 -16.93 -13.19
N THR A 143 -4.11 -16.96 -13.41
CA THR A 143 -3.40 -15.95 -14.20
C THR A 143 -2.59 -16.62 -15.32
N THR A 144 -2.28 -15.86 -16.38
CA THR A 144 -1.46 -16.36 -17.49
C THR A 144 -0.02 -16.59 -17.05
N MET A 145 0.67 -17.59 -17.61
CA MET A 145 2.12 -17.76 -17.33
C MET A 145 3.01 -16.74 -18.07
N ASP A 146 2.40 -15.81 -18.80
CA ASP A 146 3.13 -14.76 -19.51
C ASP A 146 3.79 -13.81 -18.51
N TYR A 147 5.10 -13.60 -18.69
CA TYR A 147 5.86 -12.62 -17.93
C TYR A 147 5.33 -11.22 -18.26
N GLN A 148 4.86 -10.50 -17.24
CA GLN A 148 4.30 -9.16 -17.40
C GLN A 148 5.27 -8.11 -16.90
N THR A 149 5.47 -7.07 -17.69
CA THR A 149 6.19 -5.86 -17.29
C THR A 149 5.26 -4.66 -17.27
N ALA A 150 5.67 -3.62 -16.55
CA ALA A 150 5.05 -2.30 -16.62
C ALA A 150 6.14 -1.22 -16.58
N THR A 151 5.80 -0.03 -17.05
CA THR A 151 6.71 1.11 -17.13
C THR A 151 6.18 2.27 -16.28
N ILE A 152 7.08 2.94 -15.57
CA ILE A 152 6.79 4.09 -14.71
C ILE A 152 7.74 5.23 -15.10
N GLU A 153 7.16 6.31 -15.62
CA GLU A 153 7.90 7.53 -15.94
C GLU A 153 8.51 8.19 -14.68
N PRO A 154 9.55 9.02 -14.81
CA PRO A 154 10.11 9.78 -13.68
C PRO A 154 9.04 10.56 -12.91
N GLY A 155 8.97 10.33 -11.60
CA GLY A 155 8.00 10.95 -10.69
C GLY A 155 6.56 10.42 -10.81
N ALA A 156 6.30 9.43 -11.67
CA ALA A 156 4.99 8.80 -11.78
C ALA A 156 4.82 7.68 -10.75
N THR A 157 3.56 7.37 -10.47
CA THR A 157 3.14 6.31 -9.55
C THR A 157 2.20 5.36 -10.27
N HIS A 158 2.41 4.06 -10.09
CA HIS A 158 1.45 3.02 -10.43
C HIS A 158 0.81 2.51 -9.14
N THR A 159 -0.52 2.55 -9.06
CA THR A 159 -1.28 2.08 -7.90
C THR A 159 -2.25 0.97 -8.29
N GLU A 160 -2.36 -0.04 -7.44
CA GLU A 160 -3.37 -1.09 -7.52
C GLU A 160 -4.08 -1.30 -6.20
N THR A 161 -5.40 -1.49 -6.27
CA THR A 161 -6.22 -1.87 -5.10
C THR A 161 -6.35 -3.40 -5.04
N LEU A 162 -5.98 -3.98 -3.90
CA LEU A 162 -6.02 -5.41 -3.63
C LEU A 162 -7.07 -5.71 -2.55
N ALA A 163 -7.69 -6.88 -2.65
CA ALA A 163 -8.56 -7.45 -1.62
C ALA A 163 -7.81 -8.57 -0.89
N LEU A 164 -7.88 -8.55 0.44
CA LEU A 164 -7.37 -9.62 1.28
C LEU A 164 -8.42 -10.70 1.44
N LEU A 165 -8.14 -11.90 0.97
CA LEU A 165 -9.07 -13.02 0.96
C LEU A 165 -8.37 -14.28 1.49
N HIS A 166 -9.14 -15.13 2.17
CA HIS A 166 -8.74 -16.50 2.39
C HIS A 166 -8.67 -17.23 1.03
N GLY A 167 -7.62 -18.01 0.84
CA GLY A 167 -7.40 -18.80 -0.37
C GLY A 167 -8.50 -19.84 -0.61
N PRO A 168 -8.56 -20.41 -1.82
CA PRO A 168 -9.53 -21.44 -2.17
C PRO A 168 -9.33 -22.69 -1.32
N VAL A 169 -10.44 -23.27 -0.85
CA VAL A 169 -10.49 -24.51 -0.06
C VAL A 169 -11.46 -25.50 -0.70
N ASP A 170 -11.22 -26.80 -0.50
CA ASP A 170 -12.11 -27.86 -1.01
C ASP A 170 -13.42 -27.96 -0.21
N ASP A 171 -13.41 -27.54 1.06
CA ASP A 171 -14.54 -27.56 1.99
C ASP A 171 -14.54 -26.27 2.85
N THR A 172 -15.70 -25.64 3.06
CA THR A 172 -15.79 -24.40 3.85
C THR A 172 -15.51 -24.63 5.34
N GLU A 173 -15.59 -25.87 5.83
CA GLU A 173 -15.11 -26.21 7.19
C GLU A 173 -13.59 -25.98 7.38
N GLU A 174 -12.84 -25.83 6.29
CA GLU A 174 -11.41 -25.50 6.31
C GLU A 174 -11.13 -24.00 6.47
N LEU A 175 -12.13 -23.14 6.27
CA LEU A 175 -11.98 -21.71 6.45
C LEU A 175 -11.53 -21.38 7.88
N ARG A 176 -10.63 -20.41 7.97
CA ARG A 176 -10.11 -19.89 9.24
C ARG A 176 -10.43 -18.41 9.37
N ALA A 177 -10.62 -17.98 10.61
CA ALA A 177 -10.73 -16.58 10.92
C ALA A 177 -9.45 -15.85 10.50
N LEU A 178 -9.61 -14.60 10.08
CA LEU A 178 -8.49 -13.73 9.74
C LEU A 178 -7.57 -13.59 10.97
N PRO A 179 -6.26 -13.92 10.87
CA PRO A 179 -5.34 -13.79 11.99
C PRO A 179 -5.14 -12.31 12.36
N PRO A 180 -4.70 -12.01 13.60
CA PRO A 180 -4.46 -10.63 14.06
C PRO A 180 -3.28 -9.96 13.35
N SER A 181 -2.46 -10.71 12.62
CA SER A 181 -1.33 -10.18 11.87
C SER A 181 -0.99 -11.06 10.67
N LEU A 182 -0.51 -10.44 9.59
CA LEU A 182 -0.06 -11.11 8.36
C LEU A 182 1.21 -10.43 7.82
N ASP A 183 2.14 -11.23 7.31
CA ASP A 183 3.38 -10.76 6.69
C ASP A 183 3.33 -10.97 5.18
N PHE A 184 3.65 -9.94 4.40
CA PHE A 184 3.70 -10.01 2.94
C PHE A 184 5.07 -9.61 2.44
N GLY A 185 5.62 -10.37 1.49
CA GLY A 185 6.90 -10.09 0.86
C GLY A 185 6.92 -10.48 -0.61
N VAL A 186 7.62 -9.70 -1.41
CA VAL A 186 7.77 -9.90 -2.87
C VAL A 186 9.20 -9.66 -3.31
N GLU A 187 9.56 -10.30 -4.42
CA GLU A 187 10.82 -10.09 -5.12
C GLU A 187 10.52 -9.81 -6.59
N PHE A 188 11.13 -8.78 -7.17
CA PHE A 188 10.97 -8.44 -8.58
C PHE A 188 12.21 -7.70 -9.10
N GLY A 189 12.37 -7.63 -10.43
CA GLY A 189 13.45 -6.88 -11.08
C GLY A 189 12.97 -5.58 -11.70
N TYR A 190 13.86 -4.60 -11.81
CA TYR A 190 13.64 -3.41 -12.63
C TYR A 190 14.86 -3.02 -13.47
N SER A 191 14.62 -2.25 -14.53
CA SER A 191 15.65 -1.67 -15.41
C SER A 191 15.27 -0.25 -15.77
N ALA A 192 16.26 0.66 -15.78
CA ALA A 192 16.13 2.01 -16.32
C ALA A 192 16.53 2.11 -17.80
N ASP A 193 17.06 1.03 -18.38
CA ASP A 193 17.48 0.98 -19.78
C ASP A 193 16.29 0.63 -20.69
N GLU A 194 15.89 1.56 -21.57
CA GLU A 194 14.81 1.38 -22.55
C GLU A 194 15.05 0.23 -23.55
N ASP A 195 16.31 -0.16 -23.75
CA ASP A 195 16.74 -1.21 -24.68
C ASP A 195 16.74 -2.62 -24.05
N ASP A 196 16.55 -2.75 -22.73
CA ASP A 196 16.66 -4.02 -22.02
C ASP A 196 15.30 -4.48 -21.49
N THR A 197 14.62 -5.35 -22.24
CA THR A 197 13.30 -5.90 -21.86
C THR A 197 13.37 -7.04 -20.82
N MET A 198 14.40 -6.98 -19.96
CA MET A 198 14.75 -7.68 -18.71
C MET A 198 14.86 -9.23 -18.67
N PRO A 199 16.11 -9.71 -18.74
CA PRO A 199 16.63 -10.82 -17.93
C PRO A 199 17.83 -10.43 -17.01
N ASN A 200 18.26 -9.16 -16.96
CA ASN A 200 19.39 -8.67 -16.12
C ASN A 200 19.04 -7.42 -15.30
N GLY A 201 17.78 -7.24 -14.91
CA GLY A 201 17.36 -6.11 -14.07
C GLY A 201 18.03 -6.11 -12.69
N THR A 202 17.95 -4.98 -11.99
CA THR A 202 18.27 -4.89 -10.57
C THR A 202 17.18 -5.58 -9.78
N ASP A 203 17.56 -6.60 -9.00
CA ASP A 203 16.65 -7.29 -8.10
C ASP A 203 16.27 -6.40 -6.91
N VAL A 204 14.99 -6.40 -6.58
CA VAL A 204 14.37 -5.71 -5.46
C VAL A 204 13.65 -6.72 -4.63
N SER A 205 13.81 -6.62 -3.31
CA SER A 205 12.96 -7.30 -2.35
C SER A 205 12.24 -6.24 -1.52
N TRP A 206 10.97 -6.47 -1.21
CA TRP A 206 10.19 -5.56 -0.38
C TRP A 206 9.02 -6.28 0.29
N GLY A 207 8.63 -5.84 1.48
CA GLY A 207 7.50 -6.40 2.20
C GLY A 207 6.84 -5.42 3.16
N PHE A 208 5.77 -5.88 3.78
CA PHE A 208 5.09 -5.18 4.86
C PHE A 208 4.37 -6.17 5.79
N HIS A 209 4.21 -5.75 7.02
CA HIS A 209 3.43 -6.44 8.03
C HIS A 209 2.09 -5.72 8.22
N LEU A 210 0.99 -6.45 8.12
CA LEU A 210 -0.37 -5.98 8.37
C LEU A 210 -0.80 -6.45 9.75
N ARG A 211 -1.02 -5.53 10.69
CA ARG A 211 -1.70 -5.81 11.96
C ARG A 211 -3.17 -5.48 11.85
N LEU A 212 -4.00 -6.34 12.41
CA LEU A 212 -5.45 -6.22 12.47
C LEU A 212 -5.74 -6.23 13.97
N GLY A 213 -6.20 -5.10 14.51
CA GLY A 213 -6.35 -4.94 15.97
C GLY A 213 -7.04 -6.14 16.64
N GLU A 214 -6.62 -6.49 17.85
CA GLU A 214 -7.21 -7.60 18.60
C GLU A 214 -8.69 -7.31 18.95
N GLU A 215 -9.62 -8.25 18.70
CA GLU A 215 -11.01 -8.18 19.19
C GLU A 215 -11.12 -8.37 20.72
#